data_AF-A0A9R0I4I0-F1
#
_entry.id   AF-A0A9R0I4I0-F1
#
_cell.length_a   1.000
_cell.length_b   1.000
_cell.length_c   1.000
_cell.angle_alpha   90.00
_cell.angle_beta   90.00
_cell.angle_gamma   90.00
#
_symmetry.space_group_name_H-M   'P 1'
#
loop_
_entity.id
_entity.type
_entity.pdbx_description
1 polymer ?
#
loop_
_entity_poly.entity_id
_entity_poly.type
_entity_poly.pdbx_seq_one_letter_code
_entity_poly.pdbx_strand_id
1 'polypeptide(L)'
;MFHSNRGGSSLKSLDLVCVTLSRELLEFLLNELTVLEQLRVRSSDDLVSLKVTESSKCLKYLDICHCPNMKELEVHAPNLLSLAFAWNHRFGNVVFGSLPSLVDVFFGEYNQRLLLRLKQIRSFSLQLTKLSLHTAMVVHKDLVIPKFDNVKQLEFRVSLRGHQNLVALRCFVEACPLLHELALEIKWDCGCAMKSTCDSVAEANDYDLTEENRCTLEHLRKFELDGPFRFSSHVDYEYSLVLYIIKNAMKLESFICNTGFSELKFHEIADSSKEQQIEAARQLAMVIPSRVNVEII
;
A
#
# COMPACT_ATOMS: atom_id res chain seq x y z
N MET A 1 25.69 -11.05 -31.18
CA MET A 1 25.77 -9.77 -31.91
C MET A 1 24.35 -9.33 -32.23
N PHE A 2 23.78 -8.41 -31.46
CA PHE A 2 22.51 -7.79 -31.84
C PHE A 2 22.83 -6.65 -32.81
N HIS A 3 22.39 -6.81 -34.06
CA HIS A 3 22.55 -5.77 -35.08
C HIS A 3 21.81 -4.51 -34.66
N SER A 4 22.55 -3.40 -34.59
CA SER A 4 22.03 -2.05 -34.45
C SER A 4 21.16 -1.70 -35.66
N ASN A 5 19.87 -1.98 -35.60
CA ASN A 5 18.93 -1.36 -36.51
C ASN A 5 18.53 0.00 -35.93
N ARG A 6 19.13 1.08 -36.45
CA ARG A 6 18.82 2.48 -36.11
C ARG A 6 17.45 2.88 -36.69
N GLY A 7 16.38 2.20 -36.29
CA GLY A 7 15.04 2.75 -36.29
C GLY A 7 14.83 3.35 -34.92
N GLY A 8 14.72 4.68 -34.81
CA GLY A 8 14.45 5.35 -33.54
C GLY A 8 13.16 4.82 -32.95
N SER A 9 13.29 3.86 -32.02
CA SER A 9 12.16 3.22 -31.37
C SER A 9 11.37 4.31 -30.67
N SER A 10 10.15 4.59 -31.12
CA SER A 10 9.22 5.53 -30.48
C SER A 10 8.54 4.92 -29.24
N LEU A 11 9.11 3.83 -28.71
CA LEU A 11 8.52 3.05 -27.64
C LEU A 11 8.70 3.79 -26.31
N LYS A 12 7.63 4.44 -25.88
CA LYS A 12 7.58 5.20 -24.62
C LYS A 12 7.18 4.38 -23.41
N SER A 13 6.48 3.26 -23.61
CA SER A 13 5.95 2.44 -22.54
C SER A 13 6.11 0.97 -22.88
N LEU A 14 6.63 0.21 -21.92
CA LEU A 14 6.79 -1.23 -22.03
C LEU A 14 6.30 -1.91 -20.75
N ASP A 15 5.45 -2.92 -20.90
CA ASP A 15 4.92 -3.75 -19.82
C ASP A 15 5.27 -5.21 -20.10
N LEU A 16 6.07 -5.80 -19.22
CA LEU A 16 6.66 -7.13 -19.34
C LEU A 16 6.10 -7.98 -18.22
N VAL A 17 5.11 -8.82 -18.53
CA VAL A 17 4.38 -9.65 -17.54
C VAL A 17 4.58 -11.13 -17.86
N CYS A 18 5.06 -11.90 -16.88
CA CYS A 18 5.29 -13.35 -17.04
C CYS A 18 6.21 -13.69 -18.22
N VAL A 19 7.25 -12.89 -18.44
CA VAL A 19 8.22 -13.09 -19.52
C VAL A 19 9.61 -13.40 -18.97
N THR A 20 10.38 -14.17 -19.73
CA THR A 20 11.80 -14.40 -19.46
C THR A 20 12.62 -13.20 -19.89
N LEU A 21 13.42 -12.66 -18.97
CA LEU A 21 14.25 -11.49 -19.20
C LEU A 21 15.72 -11.83 -19.06
N SER A 22 16.48 -11.64 -20.14
CA SER A 22 17.93 -11.69 -20.08
C SER A 22 18.50 -10.36 -19.59
N ARG A 23 19.71 -10.40 -19.04
CA ARG A 23 20.43 -9.19 -18.61
C ARG A 23 20.64 -8.23 -19.78
N GLU A 24 21.02 -8.75 -20.94
CA GLU A 24 21.30 -7.97 -22.15
C GLU A 24 20.06 -7.23 -22.64
N LEU A 25 18.88 -7.86 -22.54
CA LEU A 25 17.62 -7.21 -22.89
C LEU A 25 17.33 -6.04 -21.94
N LEU A 26 17.47 -6.23 -20.63
CA LEU A 26 17.25 -5.15 -19.65
C LEU A 26 18.23 -3.98 -19.84
N GLU A 27 19.50 -4.28 -20.08
CA GLU A 27 20.51 -3.27 -20.37
C GLU A 27 20.19 -2.50 -21.65
N PHE A 28 19.76 -3.20 -22.71
CA PHE A 28 19.29 -2.55 -23.94
C PHE A 28 18.08 -1.63 -23.69
N LEU A 29 17.07 -2.13 -22.95
CA LEU A 29 15.87 -1.36 -22.64
C LEU A 29 16.17 -0.09 -21.85
N LEU A 30 17.12 -0.14 -20.91
CA LEU A 30 17.43 0.98 -20.02
C LEU A 30 18.46 1.96 -20.61
N ASN A 31 19.41 1.47 -21.41
CA ASN A 31 20.53 2.29 -21.92
C ASN A 31 20.35 2.74 -23.37
N GLU A 32 19.71 1.92 -24.22
CA GLU A 32 19.59 2.22 -25.64
C GLU A 32 18.23 2.86 -25.99
N LEU A 33 17.15 2.53 -25.26
CA LEU A 33 15.84 3.14 -25.48
C LEU A 33 15.69 4.49 -24.78
N THR A 34 16.38 5.49 -25.32
CA THR A 34 16.45 6.85 -24.74
C THR A 34 15.12 7.59 -24.66
N VAL A 35 14.04 7.11 -25.29
CA VAL A 35 12.68 7.70 -25.21
C VAL A 35 11.72 6.92 -24.32
N LEU A 36 12.18 5.84 -23.68
CA LEU A 36 11.34 5.02 -22.80
C LEU A 36 10.99 5.82 -21.54
N GLU A 37 9.69 6.09 -21.36
CA GLU A 37 9.14 6.84 -20.22
C GLU A 37 8.62 5.90 -19.12
N GLN A 38 8.19 4.69 -19.47
CA GLN A 38 7.66 3.70 -18.53
C GLN A 38 8.23 2.31 -18.80
N LEU A 39 8.72 1.68 -17.73
CA LEU A 39 9.08 0.27 -17.70
C LEU A 39 8.33 -0.43 -16.56
N ARG A 40 7.51 -1.43 -16.90
CA ARG A 40 6.95 -2.36 -15.92
C ARG A 40 7.47 -3.76 -16.17
N VAL A 41 7.94 -4.41 -15.11
CA VAL A 41 8.35 -5.81 -15.09
C VAL A 41 7.61 -6.49 -13.95
N ARG A 42 6.72 -7.42 -14.29
CA ARG A 42 5.87 -8.11 -13.32
C ARG A 42 5.93 -9.61 -13.51
N SER A 43 5.91 -10.35 -12.41
CA SER A 43 5.84 -11.82 -12.43
C SER A 43 6.97 -12.47 -13.27
N SER A 44 8.17 -11.89 -13.22
CA SER A 44 9.34 -12.37 -13.97
C SER A 44 10.26 -13.15 -13.04
N ASP A 45 10.26 -14.48 -13.17
CA ASP A 45 11.09 -15.36 -12.37
C ASP A 45 12.58 -15.24 -12.71
N ASP A 46 12.92 -14.80 -13.91
CA ASP A 46 14.31 -14.68 -14.36
C ASP A 46 14.98 -13.37 -13.93
N LEU A 47 14.22 -12.41 -13.38
CA LEU A 47 14.77 -11.12 -12.96
C LEU A 47 15.51 -11.29 -11.63
N VAL A 48 16.84 -11.33 -11.70
CA VAL A 48 17.72 -11.45 -10.51
C VAL A 48 18.25 -10.11 -10.03
N SER A 49 18.62 -9.21 -10.95
CA SER A 49 19.12 -7.88 -10.61
C SER A 49 18.68 -6.83 -11.62
N LEU A 50 18.47 -5.61 -11.15
CA LEU A 50 18.15 -4.46 -12.00
C LEU A 50 18.97 -3.26 -11.55
N LYS A 51 19.64 -2.61 -12.52
CA LYS A 51 20.35 -1.35 -12.31
C LYS A 51 19.84 -0.31 -13.30
N VAL A 52 19.16 0.70 -12.77
CA VAL A 52 18.76 1.89 -13.53
C VAL A 52 19.80 2.96 -13.27
N THR A 53 20.47 3.41 -14.33
CA THR A 53 21.51 4.45 -14.24
C THR A 53 21.00 5.78 -14.79
N GLU A 54 21.78 6.85 -14.60
CA GLU A 54 21.45 8.19 -15.10
C GLU A 54 21.35 8.27 -16.65
N SER A 55 21.74 7.21 -17.37
CA SER A 55 21.52 7.07 -18.81
C SER A 55 20.04 7.05 -19.19
N SER A 56 19.16 6.55 -18.30
CA SER A 56 17.72 6.40 -18.52
C SER A 56 16.95 7.72 -18.34
N LYS A 57 17.35 8.76 -19.08
CA LYS A 57 16.92 10.16 -18.87
C LYS A 57 15.41 10.40 -19.02
N CYS A 58 14.72 9.63 -19.85
CA CYS A 58 13.28 9.80 -20.09
C CYS A 58 12.39 9.00 -19.14
N LEU A 59 12.98 8.09 -18.34
CA LEU A 59 12.21 7.19 -17.49
C LEU A 59 11.54 7.97 -16.36
N LYS A 60 10.20 7.93 -16.34
CA LYS A 60 9.32 8.58 -15.37
C LYS A 60 8.62 7.58 -14.46
N TYR A 61 8.40 6.36 -14.95
CA TYR A 61 7.61 5.34 -14.25
C TYR A 61 8.38 4.00 -14.26
N LEU A 62 8.61 3.45 -13.08
CA LEU A 62 9.25 2.15 -12.91
C LEU A 62 8.39 1.28 -11.99
N ASP A 63 8.00 0.10 -12.47
CA ASP A 63 7.23 -0.86 -11.70
C ASP A 63 7.91 -2.23 -11.76
N ILE A 64 8.39 -2.71 -10.61
CA ILE A 64 9.04 -4.01 -10.47
C ILE A 64 8.33 -4.78 -9.34
N CYS A 65 7.32 -5.57 -9.71
CA CYS A 65 6.49 -6.30 -8.76
C CYS A 65 6.48 -7.80 -9.03
N HIS A 66 6.26 -8.61 -7.99
CA HIS A 66 6.12 -10.07 -8.10
C HIS A 66 7.29 -10.78 -8.80
N CYS A 67 8.54 -10.29 -8.66
CA CYS A 67 9.73 -10.95 -9.20
C CYS A 67 10.42 -11.75 -8.08
N PRO A 68 10.18 -13.06 -7.92
CA PRO A 68 10.53 -13.82 -6.71
C PRO A 68 12.03 -14.09 -6.54
N ASN A 69 12.79 -14.06 -7.64
CA ASN A 69 14.23 -14.33 -7.63
C ASN A 69 15.09 -13.07 -7.60
N MET A 70 14.47 -11.89 -7.54
CA MET A 70 15.18 -10.63 -7.52
C MET A 70 15.91 -10.43 -6.18
N LYS A 71 17.20 -10.06 -6.25
CA LYS A 71 18.11 -9.94 -5.11
C LYS A 71 18.69 -8.54 -4.95
N GLU A 72 18.85 -7.83 -6.07
CA GLU A 72 19.54 -6.55 -6.15
C GLU A 72 18.72 -5.55 -6.95
N LEU A 73 18.52 -4.36 -6.39
CA LEU A 73 17.94 -3.21 -7.07
C LEU A 73 18.80 -1.98 -6.82
N GLU A 74 19.23 -1.32 -7.89
CA GLU A 74 19.90 -0.02 -7.83
C GLU A 74 19.18 0.95 -8.77
N VAL A 75 18.73 2.11 -8.25
CA VAL A 75 17.98 3.10 -9.03
C VAL A 75 18.59 4.49 -8.88
N HIS A 76 19.18 4.99 -9.95
CA HIS A 76 19.66 6.36 -10.13
C HIS A 76 18.90 7.00 -11.30
N ALA A 77 17.71 7.52 -11.04
CA ALA A 77 16.81 8.06 -12.05
C ALA A 77 16.25 9.42 -11.61
N PRO A 78 16.91 10.54 -11.95
CA PRO A 78 16.55 11.86 -11.42
C PRO A 78 15.18 12.37 -11.88
N ASN A 79 14.69 11.87 -13.02
CA ASN A 79 13.39 12.24 -13.60
C ASN A 79 12.27 11.25 -13.25
N LEU A 80 12.54 10.25 -12.40
CA LEU A 80 11.55 9.27 -11.99
C LEU A 80 10.49 9.95 -11.13
N LEU A 81 9.22 9.84 -11.54
CA LEU A 81 8.06 10.43 -10.87
C LEU A 81 7.33 9.42 -9.99
N SER A 82 7.29 8.16 -10.42
CA SER A 82 6.63 7.07 -9.70
C SER A 82 7.47 5.79 -9.70
N LEU A 83 7.51 5.14 -8.54
CA LEU A 83 8.21 3.88 -8.30
C LEU A 83 7.27 2.88 -7.62
N ALA A 84 7.03 1.73 -8.25
CA ALA A 84 6.39 0.59 -7.63
C ALA A 84 7.39 -0.54 -7.45
N PHE A 85 7.52 -1.05 -6.23
CA PHE A 85 8.47 -2.12 -5.92
C PHE A 85 7.97 -3.04 -4.81
N ALA A 86 8.09 -4.36 -5.02
CA ALA A 86 7.72 -5.35 -4.02
C ALA A 86 8.91 -6.20 -3.56
N TRP A 87 9.26 -6.11 -2.27
CA TRP A 87 10.27 -6.96 -1.65
C TRP A 87 9.78 -8.40 -1.51
N ASN A 88 10.64 -9.33 -1.93
CA ASN A 88 10.57 -10.77 -1.64
C ASN A 88 11.56 -11.16 -0.51
N HIS A 89 11.50 -12.43 -0.08
CA HIS A 89 12.32 -12.98 1.01
C HIS A 89 13.82 -13.10 0.70
N ARG A 90 14.23 -12.98 -0.57
CA ARG A 90 15.61 -13.15 -1.07
C ARG A 90 16.36 -11.82 -1.22
N PHE A 91 15.73 -10.68 -0.96
CA PHE A 91 16.39 -9.39 -1.12
C PHE A 91 17.47 -9.11 -0.08
N GLY A 92 18.71 -9.00 -0.57
CA GLY A 92 19.88 -8.60 0.22
C GLY A 92 20.19 -7.10 0.11
N ASN A 93 20.12 -6.53 -1.10
CA ASN A 93 20.61 -5.17 -1.34
C ASN A 93 19.64 -4.33 -2.20
N VAL A 94 19.22 -3.18 -1.68
CA VAL A 94 18.40 -2.20 -2.40
C VAL A 94 19.01 -0.82 -2.15
N VAL A 95 19.36 -0.15 -3.24
CA VAL A 95 20.02 1.15 -3.23
C VAL A 95 19.19 2.12 -4.06
N PHE A 96 18.67 3.14 -3.40
CA PHE A 96 18.08 4.29 -4.07
C PHE A 96 19.09 5.42 -4.06
N GLY A 97 19.49 5.87 -5.24
CA GLY A 97 20.29 7.07 -5.43
C GLY A 97 19.49 8.34 -5.15
N SER A 98 19.96 9.46 -5.71
CA SER A 98 19.19 10.70 -5.69
C SER A 98 18.01 10.60 -6.64
N LEU A 99 16.78 10.69 -6.12
CA LEU A 99 15.54 10.58 -6.88
C LEU A 99 14.68 11.84 -6.76
N PRO A 100 15.19 13.08 -7.00
CA PRO A 100 14.58 14.35 -6.60
C PRO A 100 13.17 14.64 -7.14
N SER A 101 12.73 13.94 -8.21
CA SER A 101 11.42 14.15 -8.83
C SER A 101 10.35 13.13 -8.40
N LEU A 102 10.72 12.14 -7.59
CA LEU A 102 9.85 11.06 -7.14
C LEU A 102 8.76 11.57 -6.18
N VAL A 103 7.50 11.51 -6.61
CA VAL A 103 6.35 12.03 -5.85
C VAL A 103 5.35 10.96 -5.45
N ASP A 104 5.45 9.77 -6.06
CA ASP A 104 4.54 8.65 -5.86
C ASP A 104 5.35 7.36 -5.69
N VAL A 105 5.05 6.61 -4.63
CA VAL A 105 5.74 5.35 -4.35
C VAL A 105 4.76 4.29 -3.90
N PHE A 106 4.86 3.11 -4.51
CA PHE A 106 4.27 1.87 -4.02
C PHE A 106 5.34 0.92 -3.51
N PHE A 107 5.14 0.42 -2.29
CA PHE A 107 6.02 -0.53 -1.63
C PHE A 107 5.26 -1.73 -1.10
N GLY A 108 5.50 -2.89 -1.71
CA GLY A 108 4.99 -4.18 -1.25
C GLY A 108 6.02 -4.96 -0.46
N GLU A 109 5.64 -5.61 0.64
CA GLU A 109 6.51 -6.45 1.45
C GLU A 109 5.73 -7.65 1.98
N TYR A 110 6.14 -8.85 1.59
CA TYR A 110 5.40 -10.07 1.93
C TYR A 110 5.90 -10.75 3.22
N ASN A 111 6.91 -10.20 3.91
CA ASN A 111 7.63 -10.82 5.03
C ASN A 111 7.82 -9.91 6.27
N GLN A 112 6.80 -9.31 6.90
CA GLN A 112 6.88 -8.66 8.23
C GLN A 112 8.13 -7.77 8.51
N ARG A 113 8.81 -7.25 7.48
CA ARG A 113 10.11 -6.55 7.58
C ARG A 113 10.03 -5.15 7.00
N LEU A 114 8.81 -4.68 6.74
CA LEU A 114 8.52 -3.37 6.15
C LEU A 114 9.36 -2.26 6.78
N LEU A 115 9.49 -2.19 8.10
CA LEU A 115 10.25 -1.15 8.79
C LEU A 115 11.72 -1.06 8.41
N LEU A 116 12.38 -2.21 8.29
CA LEU A 116 13.79 -2.26 7.89
C LEU A 116 13.95 -1.69 6.48
N ARG A 117 12.93 -1.85 5.64
CA ARG A 117 12.87 -1.34 4.28
C ARG A 117 12.46 0.12 4.23
N LEU A 118 11.55 0.59 5.09
CA LEU A 118 11.16 2.00 5.16
C LEU A 118 12.33 2.91 5.53
N LYS A 119 13.36 2.44 6.24
CA LYS A 119 14.58 3.23 6.45
C LYS A 119 15.29 3.63 5.15
N GLN A 120 15.11 2.88 4.07
CA GLN A 120 15.74 3.12 2.77
C GLN A 120 15.12 4.29 2.00
N ILE A 121 13.94 4.76 2.41
CA ILE A 121 13.17 5.79 1.68
C ILE A 121 13.49 7.21 2.16
N ARG A 122 14.34 7.34 3.20
CA ARG A 122 14.71 8.61 3.82
C ARG A 122 15.33 9.59 2.83
N SER A 123 15.97 9.12 1.76
CA SER A 123 16.61 9.97 0.76
C SER A 123 15.62 10.77 -0.08
N PHE A 124 14.35 10.36 -0.12
CA PHE A 124 13.30 11.01 -0.92
C PHE A 124 11.97 11.16 -0.15
N SER A 125 11.92 10.96 1.16
CA SER A 125 10.66 11.05 1.91
C SER A 125 10.03 12.45 1.87
N LEU A 126 10.85 13.50 1.75
CA LEU A 126 10.40 14.90 1.75
C LEU A 126 9.71 15.36 0.45
N GLN A 127 9.74 14.56 -0.60
CA GLN A 127 9.16 14.91 -1.91
C GLN A 127 7.94 14.07 -2.25
N LEU A 128 7.70 12.99 -1.50
CA LEU A 128 6.54 12.14 -1.68
C LEU A 128 5.27 12.91 -1.36
N THR A 129 4.30 12.81 -2.28
CA THR A 129 2.93 13.31 -2.13
C THR A 129 1.92 12.17 -2.03
N LYS A 130 2.26 11.00 -2.61
CA LYS A 130 1.51 9.77 -2.51
C LYS A 130 2.42 8.64 -2.02
N LEU A 131 1.92 7.88 -1.04
CA LEU A 131 2.58 6.71 -0.49
C LEU A 131 1.58 5.55 -0.48
N SER A 132 1.97 4.44 -1.09
CA SER A 132 1.19 3.21 -1.13
C SER A 132 1.99 2.08 -0.50
N LEU A 133 1.44 1.41 0.49
CA LEU A 133 2.09 0.35 1.25
C LEU A 133 1.27 -0.93 1.15
N HIS A 134 1.91 -2.06 0.92
CA HIS A 134 1.28 -3.38 1.04
C HIS A 134 2.15 -4.27 1.93
N THR A 135 1.64 -4.68 3.09
CA THR A 135 2.41 -5.50 4.04
C THR A 135 1.57 -6.54 4.76
N ALA A 136 2.22 -7.64 5.17
CA ALA A 136 1.73 -8.42 6.30
C ALA A 136 2.21 -7.77 7.61
N MET A 137 1.32 -7.51 8.56
CA MET A 137 1.66 -6.83 9.82
C MET A 137 1.67 -7.78 11.02
N VAL A 138 2.69 -7.61 11.87
CA VAL A 138 2.69 -7.99 13.27
C VAL A 138 2.98 -6.70 14.04
N VAL A 139 2.03 -6.26 14.85
CA VAL A 139 2.20 -5.06 15.68
C VAL A 139 3.32 -5.30 16.68
N HIS A 140 4.43 -4.58 16.52
CA HIS A 140 5.48 -4.49 17.54
C HIS A 140 5.43 -3.11 18.19
N LYS A 141 5.59 -3.04 19.52
CA LYS A 141 5.51 -1.79 20.29
C LYS A 141 6.61 -0.78 19.92
N ASP A 142 7.72 -1.25 19.33
CA ASP A 142 8.90 -0.45 18.99
C ASP A 142 8.91 0.07 17.54
N LEU A 143 7.72 0.27 16.96
CA LEU A 143 7.54 0.64 15.56
C LEU A 143 7.98 2.09 15.29
N VAL A 144 9.22 2.32 14.88
CA VAL A 144 9.69 3.66 14.46
C VAL A 144 9.49 3.85 12.96
N ILE A 145 8.46 4.62 12.59
CA ILE A 145 8.14 4.95 11.20
C ILE A 145 8.80 6.28 10.81
N PRO A 146 9.42 6.40 9.62
CA PRO A 146 9.90 7.68 9.10
C PRO A 146 8.75 8.68 8.95
N LYS A 147 9.03 9.97 9.14
CA LYS A 147 8.05 11.01 8.80
C LYS A 147 7.95 11.22 7.28
N PHE A 148 6.74 11.47 6.83
CA PHE A 148 6.36 11.73 5.45
C PHE A 148 5.63 13.07 5.37
N ASP A 149 6.38 14.15 5.59
CA ASP A 149 5.81 15.47 5.88
C ASP A 149 4.93 16.02 4.74
N ASN A 150 5.16 15.59 3.50
CA ASN A 150 4.44 16.07 2.31
C ASN A 150 3.43 15.08 1.72
N VAL A 151 3.28 13.89 2.31
CA VAL A 151 2.33 12.89 1.84
C VAL A 151 0.91 13.35 2.14
N LYS A 152 0.11 13.47 1.08
CA LYS A 152 -1.30 13.85 1.08
C LYS A 152 -2.22 12.67 0.82
N GLN A 153 -1.72 11.62 0.17
CA GLN A 153 -2.47 10.41 -0.13
C GLN A 153 -1.71 9.19 0.40
N LEU A 154 -2.35 8.46 1.32
CA LEU A 154 -1.84 7.20 1.86
C LEU A 154 -2.79 6.07 1.46
N GLU A 155 -2.28 5.13 0.67
CA GLU A 155 -2.95 3.86 0.40
C GLU A 155 -2.25 2.78 1.23
N PHE A 156 -2.98 2.06 2.07
CA PHE A 156 -2.40 1.05 2.92
C PHE A 156 -3.17 -0.26 2.82
N ARG A 157 -2.52 -1.30 2.29
CA ARG A 157 -3.04 -2.66 2.23
C ARG A 157 -2.33 -3.50 3.26
N VAL A 158 -3.06 -4.00 4.24
CA VAL A 158 -2.49 -4.72 5.36
C VAL A 158 -3.14 -6.10 5.52
N SER A 159 -2.32 -7.14 5.57
CA SER A 159 -2.74 -8.47 5.98
C SER A 159 -2.45 -8.68 7.46
N LEU A 160 -3.49 -8.95 8.26
CA LEU A 160 -3.41 -9.11 9.71
C LEU A 160 -3.57 -10.58 10.07
N ARG A 161 -2.58 -11.12 10.79
CA ARG A 161 -2.67 -12.49 11.32
C ARG A 161 -3.44 -12.48 12.63
N GLY A 162 -4.49 -13.28 12.73
CA GLY A 162 -5.33 -13.38 13.92
C GLY A 162 -6.07 -12.08 14.25
N HIS A 163 -6.32 -11.83 15.53
CA HIS A 163 -7.18 -10.74 16.02
C HIS A 163 -6.38 -9.53 16.50
N GLN A 164 -5.54 -8.99 15.60
CA GLN A 164 -4.72 -7.84 15.92
C GLN A 164 -5.56 -6.57 16.00
N ASN A 165 -5.27 -5.74 17.00
CA ASN A 165 -5.89 -4.42 17.13
C ASN A 165 -5.40 -3.48 16.01
N LEU A 166 -6.35 -2.89 15.29
CA LEU A 166 -6.10 -1.94 14.20
C LEU A 166 -5.54 -0.59 14.66
N VAL A 167 -5.63 -0.26 15.96
CA VAL A 167 -5.10 1.00 16.53
C VAL A 167 -3.61 1.17 16.23
N ALA A 168 -2.85 0.08 16.09
CA ALA A 168 -1.45 0.15 15.68
C ALA A 168 -1.23 0.79 14.31
N LEU A 169 -2.23 0.79 13.41
CA LEU A 169 -2.14 1.46 12.11
C LEU A 169 -2.06 2.99 12.26
N ARG A 170 -2.42 3.55 13.43
CA ARG A 170 -2.38 5.00 13.69
C ARG A 170 -1.00 5.60 13.42
N CYS A 171 0.08 4.88 13.72
CA CYS A 171 1.43 5.40 13.57
C CYS A 171 1.79 5.71 12.09
N PHE A 172 1.17 5.02 11.12
CA PHE A 172 1.35 5.33 9.69
C PHE A 172 0.60 6.60 9.30
N VAL A 173 -0.58 6.81 9.88
CA VAL A 173 -1.37 8.02 9.68
C VAL A 173 -0.67 9.22 10.33
N GLU A 174 -0.21 9.06 11.56
CA GLU A 174 0.58 10.05 12.32
C GLU A 174 1.90 10.41 11.63
N ALA A 175 2.49 9.48 10.88
CA ALA A 175 3.68 9.74 10.08
C ALA A 175 3.42 10.68 8.89
N CYS A 176 2.16 10.92 8.52
CA CYS A 176 1.75 11.75 7.38
C CYS A 176 0.95 12.98 7.86
N PRO A 177 1.60 14.03 8.39
CA PRO A 177 0.90 15.16 9.02
C PRO A 177 0.01 15.97 8.05
N LEU A 178 0.29 15.95 6.74
CA LEU A 178 -0.50 16.64 5.70
C LEU A 178 -1.47 15.70 4.97
N LEU A 179 -1.82 14.56 5.58
CA LEU A 179 -2.68 13.56 4.94
C LEU A 179 -4.07 14.12 4.64
N HIS A 180 -4.48 14.06 3.38
CA HIS A 180 -5.80 14.47 2.89
C HIS A 180 -6.70 13.27 2.60
N GLU A 181 -6.12 12.19 2.09
CA GLU A 181 -6.83 10.99 1.69
C GLU A 181 -6.16 9.75 2.27
N LEU A 182 -6.95 8.95 2.97
CA LEU A 182 -6.55 7.65 3.50
C LEU A 182 -7.40 6.57 2.82
N ALA A 183 -6.77 5.63 2.14
CA ALA A 183 -7.42 4.39 1.69
C ALA A 183 -6.78 3.21 2.42
N LEU A 184 -7.61 2.42 3.10
CA LEU A 184 -7.16 1.29 3.91
C LEU A 184 -7.85 0.01 3.47
N GLU A 185 -7.05 -0.98 3.08
CA GLU A 185 -7.50 -2.33 2.77
C GLU A 185 -7.02 -3.31 3.84
N ILE A 186 -7.92 -3.94 4.58
CA ILE A 186 -7.59 -4.86 5.69
C ILE A 186 -7.91 -6.32 5.34
N LYS A 187 -6.90 -7.14 5.11
CA LYS A 187 -7.11 -8.58 4.92
C LYS A 187 -6.92 -9.31 6.24
N TRP A 188 -8.00 -9.86 6.80
CA TRP A 188 -7.94 -10.73 7.97
C TRP A 188 -7.47 -12.14 7.55
N ASP A 189 -6.26 -12.50 7.94
CA ASP A 189 -5.67 -13.84 7.76
C ASP A 189 -5.98 -14.69 9.01
N CYS A 190 -7.26 -15.01 9.18
CA CYS A 190 -7.78 -15.96 10.17
C CYS A 190 -8.80 -16.90 9.51
N GLY A 191 -8.97 -18.12 10.04
CA GLY A 191 -10.04 -19.04 9.63
C GLY A 191 -11.46 -18.58 10.03
N CYS A 192 -11.59 -17.38 10.58
CA CYS A 192 -12.81 -16.77 11.05
C CYS A 192 -13.43 -15.75 10.07
N ALA A 193 -12.69 -15.33 9.04
CA ALA A 193 -13.15 -14.33 8.07
C ALA A 193 -14.42 -14.75 7.29
N MET A 194 -14.71 -16.06 7.23
CA MET A 194 -15.91 -16.62 6.59
C MET A 194 -17.01 -17.02 7.60
N LYS A 195 -16.85 -16.71 8.90
CA LYS A 195 -17.83 -17.01 9.95
C LYS A 195 -18.59 -15.75 10.37
N SER A 196 -19.80 -15.92 10.91
CA SER A 196 -20.62 -14.82 11.42
C SER A 196 -20.09 -14.20 12.71
N THR A 197 -19.31 -14.96 13.50
CA THR A 197 -18.72 -14.52 14.76
C THR A 197 -17.30 -15.07 14.91
N CYS A 198 -16.46 -14.34 15.64
CA CYS A 198 -15.16 -14.82 16.08
C CYS A 198 -15.15 -15.01 17.60
N ASP A 199 -15.03 -16.27 18.06
CA ASP A 199 -15.05 -16.59 19.50
C ASP A 199 -13.68 -16.48 20.18
N SER A 200 -12.61 -16.18 19.43
CA SER A 200 -11.30 -16.00 20.04
C SER A 200 -11.17 -14.60 20.60
N VAL A 201 -11.20 -14.53 21.93
CA VAL A 201 -10.79 -13.38 22.73
C VAL A 201 -9.39 -12.99 22.25
N ALA A 202 -9.23 -11.82 21.64
CA ALA A 202 -7.91 -11.25 21.47
C ALA A 202 -7.24 -11.22 22.85
N GLU A 203 -5.98 -11.61 22.94
CA GLU A 203 -5.13 -11.09 24.00
C GLU A 203 -5.22 -9.58 23.87
N ALA A 204 -6.02 -8.97 24.76
CA ALA A 204 -6.22 -7.55 24.83
C ALA A 204 -4.86 -6.93 25.15
N ASN A 205 -4.09 -6.65 24.12
CA ASN A 205 -3.05 -5.66 24.21
C ASN A 205 -3.82 -4.35 24.40
N ASP A 206 -3.94 -4.01 25.67
CA ASP A 206 -4.50 -2.82 26.29
C ASP A 206 -3.85 -1.56 25.71
N TYR A 207 -4.12 -1.28 24.43
CA TYR A 207 -3.91 0.03 23.84
C TYR A 207 -5.10 0.86 24.26
N ASP A 208 -5.04 1.28 25.51
CA ASP A 208 -5.99 2.18 26.13
C ASP A 208 -6.13 3.43 25.23
N LEU A 209 -7.34 3.62 24.69
CA LEU A 209 -7.72 4.80 23.92
C LEU A 209 -8.02 5.95 24.90
N THR A 210 -7.12 6.20 25.87
CA THR A 210 -7.27 7.32 26.79
C THR A 210 -7.32 8.65 26.05
N GLU A 211 -7.97 9.63 26.67
CA GLU A 211 -8.10 11.01 26.18
C GLU A 211 -6.75 11.72 25.90
N GLU A 212 -5.62 11.16 26.36
CA GLU A 212 -4.26 11.68 26.14
C GLU A 212 -3.67 11.32 24.76
N ASN A 213 -4.27 10.39 24.00
CA ASN A 213 -3.80 9.93 22.68
C ASN A 213 -4.41 10.70 21.49
N ARG A 214 -4.75 11.99 21.65
CA ARG A 214 -5.31 12.81 20.56
C ARG A 214 -4.25 13.13 19.50
N CYS A 215 -4.14 12.30 18.47
CA CYS A 215 -3.58 12.74 17.19
C CYS A 215 -4.62 13.60 16.47
N THR A 216 -4.27 14.78 15.98
CA THR A 216 -5.17 15.58 15.17
C THR A 216 -4.98 15.22 13.69
N LEU A 217 -5.99 14.59 13.08
CA LEU A 217 -6.03 14.30 11.64
C LEU A 217 -6.54 15.55 10.90
N GLU A 218 -5.85 16.68 11.09
CA GLU A 218 -6.37 18.03 10.80
C GLU A 218 -6.67 18.30 9.33
N HIS A 219 -6.03 17.53 8.45
CA HIS A 219 -6.10 17.71 7.01
C HIS A 219 -6.88 16.61 6.31
N LEU A 220 -7.25 15.53 7.02
CA LEU A 220 -7.91 14.38 6.43
C LEU A 220 -9.33 14.75 6.00
N ARG A 221 -9.63 14.57 4.72
CA ARG A 221 -10.89 14.90 4.05
C ARG A 221 -11.61 13.67 3.51
N LYS A 222 -10.86 12.66 3.07
CA LYS A 222 -11.41 11.41 2.55
C LYS A 222 -10.83 10.22 3.32
N PHE A 223 -11.71 9.34 3.78
CA PHE A 223 -11.34 8.04 4.32
C PHE A 223 -12.07 6.95 3.54
N GLU A 224 -11.32 5.99 3.02
CA GLU A 224 -11.82 4.83 2.32
C GLU A 224 -11.40 3.57 3.06
N LEU A 225 -12.37 2.73 3.43
CA LEU A 225 -12.15 1.44 4.06
C LEU A 225 -12.64 0.37 3.09
N ASP A 226 -11.70 -0.39 2.54
CA ASP A 226 -11.91 -1.40 1.51
C ASP A 226 -11.47 -2.78 2.00
N GLY A 227 -11.90 -3.86 1.34
CA GLY A 227 -11.41 -5.23 1.44
C GLY A 227 -12.51 -6.26 1.76
N PRO A 228 -12.22 -7.57 1.62
CA PRO A 228 -13.25 -8.60 1.68
C PRO A 228 -13.74 -8.84 3.12
N PHE A 229 -15.04 -9.18 3.25
CA PHE A 229 -15.70 -9.56 4.52
C PHE A 229 -15.69 -8.48 5.60
N ARG A 230 -15.79 -7.20 5.23
CA ARG A 230 -15.93 -6.09 6.19
C ARG A 230 -17.17 -6.27 7.05
N PHE A 231 -17.04 -5.89 8.31
CA PHE A 231 -18.07 -5.97 9.34
C PHE A 231 -18.70 -7.37 9.47
N SER A 232 -17.89 -8.40 9.20
CA SER A 232 -18.22 -9.79 9.52
C SER A 232 -17.81 -10.08 10.98
N SER A 233 -16.97 -11.08 11.20
CA SER A 233 -16.52 -11.52 12.51
C SER A 233 -15.56 -10.56 13.23
N HIS A 234 -15.15 -9.44 12.61
CA HIS A 234 -14.21 -8.44 13.16
C HIS A 234 -14.80 -7.02 13.26
N VAL A 235 -16.13 -6.92 13.23
CA VAL A 235 -16.86 -5.64 13.23
C VAL A 235 -16.36 -4.67 14.31
N ASP A 236 -16.09 -5.14 15.53
CA ASP A 236 -15.68 -4.29 16.65
C ASP A 236 -14.32 -3.61 16.41
N TYR A 237 -13.36 -4.31 15.79
CA TYR A 237 -12.05 -3.74 15.48
C TYR A 237 -12.17 -2.64 14.43
N GLU A 238 -12.93 -2.93 13.37
CA GLU A 238 -13.14 -2.02 12.25
C GLU A 238 -13.93 -0.78 12.69
N TYR A 239 -14.97 -0.95 13.50
CA TYR A 239 -15.70 0.15 14.13
C TYR A 239 -14.79 1.03 14.98
N SER A 240 -13.96 0.42 15.83
CA SER A 240 -13.04 1.16 16.70
C SER A 240 -12.08 2.05 15.91
N LEU A 241 -11.57 1.53 14.78
CA LEU A 241 -10.72 2.32 13.88
C LEU A 241 -11.49 3.46 13.21
N VAL A 242 -12.68 3.19 12.68
CA VAL A 242 -13.50 4.21 12.01
C VAL A 242 -13.88 5.32 12.98
N LEU A 243 -14.34 4.98 14.19
CA LEU A 243 -14.68 5.95 15.23
C LEU A 243 -13.46 6.78 15.65
N TYR A 244 -12.29 6.16 15.77
CA TYR A 244 -11.04 6.89 16.01
C TYR A 244 -10.77 7.91 14.89
N ILE A 245 -10.86 7.52 13.62
CA ILE A 245 -10.64 8.45 12.50
C ILE A 245 -11.65 9.59 12.53
N ILE A 246 -12.94 9.29 12.70
CA ILE A 246 -14.01 10.30 12.73
C ILE A 246 -13.82 11.29 13.89
N LYS A 247 -13.45 10.79 15.09
CA LYS A 247 -13.22 11.64 16.27
C LYS A 247 -12.05 12.60 16.07
N ASN A 248 -11.04 12.21 15.30
CA ASN A 248 -9.80 12.97 15.13
C ASN A 248 -9.70 13.75 13.81
N ALA A 249 -10.50 13.41 12.79
CA ALA A 249 -10.53 14.05 11.48
C ALA A 249 -11.69 15.05 11.36
N MET A 250 -11.52 16.23 11.95
CA MET A 250 -12.60 17.23 12.02
C MET A 250 -13.00 17.81 10.65
N LYS A 251 -12.12 17.72 9.65
CA LYS A 251 -12.36 18.15 8.26
C LYS A 251 -12.75 17.00 7.33
N LEU A 252 -13.07 15.82 7.88
CA LEU A 252 -13.52 14.69 7.08
C LEU A 252 -14.81 15.07 6.35
N GLU A 253 -14.77 14.97 5.02
CA GLU A 253 -15.85 15.32 4.10
C GLU A 253 -16.48 14.06 3.51
N SER A 254 -15.70 12.98 3.36
CA SER A 254 -16.13 11.74 2.74
C SER A 254 -15.62 10.51 3.50
N PHE A 255 -16.52 9.57 3.76
CA PHE A 255 -16.20 8.22 4.18
C PHE A 255 -16.80 7.22 3.18
N ILE A 256 -15.96 6.38 2.60
CA ILE A 256 -16.36 5.31 1.69
C ILE A 256 -16.06 3.99 2.37
N CYS A 257 -17.06 3.12 2.47
CA CYS A 257 -16.86 1.75 2.90
C CYS A 257 -17.25 0.79 1.78
N ASN A 258 -16.26 0.11 1.23
CA ASN A 258 -16.47 -0.99 0.30
C ASN A 258 -16.50 -2.30 1.08
N THR A 259 -17.64 -2.97 1.05
CA THR A 259 -17.85 -4.23 1.76
C THR A 259 -17.28 -5.45 1.00
N GLY A 260 -16.73 -5.23 -0.20
CA GLY A 260 -15.92 -6.20 -0.93
C GLY A 260 -16.72 -7.21 -1.76
N PHE A 261 -17.97 -6.90 -2.12
CA PHE A 261 -18.82 -7.81 -2.90
C PHE A 261 -18.44 -7.93 -4.39
N SER A 262 -17.56 -7.08 -4.92
CA SER A 262 -17.32 -6.99 -6.38
C SER A 262 -16.22 -7.91 -6.93
N GLU A 263 -15.26 -8.39 -6.13
CA GLU A 263 -14.09 -9.11 -6.66
C GLU A 263 -14.05 -10.63 -6.39
N LEU A 264 -14.95 -11.18 -5.58
CA LEU A 264 -14.96 -12.62 -5.28
C LEU A 264 -15.84 -13.40 -6.27
N LYS A 265 -15.21 -13.92 -7.33
CA LYS A 265 -15.69 -15.13 -8.03
C LYS A 265 -15.45 -16.37 -7.16
N PHE A 266 -16.09 -16.45 -5.99
CA PHE A 266 -16.18 -17.70 -5.23
C PHE A 266 -17.60 -17.84 -4.70
N HIS A 267 -18.25 -18.91 -5.13
CA HIS A 267 -19.50 -19.39 -4.54
C HIS A 267 -19.31 -19.59 -3.03
N GLU A 268 -20.37 -19.35 -2.24
CA GLU A 268 -20.49 -19.63 -0.80
C GLU A 268 -20.18 -18.48 0.18
N ILE A 269 -20.75 -17.29 -0.03
CA ILE A 269 -21.14 -16.43 1.11
C ILE A 269 -22.65 -16.55 1.23
N ALA A 270 -23.15 -17.03 2.37
CA ALA A 270 -24.59 -17.11 2.61
C ALA A 270 -25.22 -15.70 2.56
N ASP A 271 -26.36 -15.54 1.91
CA ASP A 271 -27.07 -14.25 1.78
C ASP A 271 -27.28 -13.54 3.13
N SER A 272 -27.48 -14.31 4.20
CA SER A 272 -27.62 -13.80 5.57
C SER A 272 -26.36 -13.11 6.11
N SER A 273 -25.16 -13.54 5.69
CA SER A 273 -23.91 -12.89 6.09
C SER A 273 -23.73 -11.55 5.37
N LYS A 274 -24.18 -11.46 4.11
CA LYS A 274 -24.19 -10.22 3.35
C LYS A 274 -25.13 -9.17 3.96
N GLU A 275 -26.34 -9.57 4.34
CA GLU A 275 -27.29 -8.67 5.01
C GLU A 275 -26.75 -8.16 6.36
N GLN A 276 -26.10 -9.03 7.14
CA GLN A 276 -25.47 -8.63 8.42
C GLN A 276 -24.37 -7.58 8.24
N GLN A 277 -23.52 -7.74 7.22
CA GLN A 277 -22.44 -6.78 6.94
C GLN A 277 -22.99 -5.42 6.49
N ILE A 278 -24.01 -5.41 5.63
CA ILE A 278 -24.68 -4.18 5.20
C ILE A 278 -25.36 -3.49 6.39
N GLU A 279 -26.02 -4.25 7.27
CA GLU A 279 -26.68 -3.70 8.45
C GLU A 279 -25.66 -3.10 9.44
N ALA A 280 -24.53 -3.78 9.66
CA ALA A 280 -23.43 -3.22 10.44
C ALA A 280 -22.89 -1.93 9.78
N ALA A 281 -22.61 -1.93 8.49
CA ALA A 281 -22.17 -0.71 7.80
C ALA A 281 -23.19 0.45 7.94
N ARG A 282 -24.49 0.15 7.92
CA ARG A 282 -25.56 1.14 8.17
C ARG A 282 -25.57 1.64 9.61
N GLN A 283 -25.42 0.76 10.60
CA GLN A 283 -25.34 1.14 12.01
C GLN A 283 -24.12 2.04 12.26
N LEU A 284 -22.99 1.74 11.64
CA LEU A 284 -21.83 2.60 11.66
C LEU A 284 -22.16 3.97 11.04
N ALA A 285 -22.81 4.01 9.88
CA ALA A 285 -23.20 5.27 9.24
C ALA A 285 -24.11 6.14 10.13
N MET A 286 -24.96 5.55 10.97
CA MET A 286 -25.83 6.29 11.90
C MET A 286 -25.07 7.07 12.98
N VAL A 287 -23.85 6.64 13.34
CA VAL A 287 -23.02 7.32 14.34
C VAL A 287 -22.02 8.30 13.73
N ILE A 288 -21.92 8.35 12.40
CA ILE A 288 -21.06 9.30 11.69
C ILE A 288 -21.73 10.68 11.68
N PRO A 289 -21.00 11.76 12.00
CA PRO A 289 -21.53 13.12 11.91
C PRO A 289 -22.10 13.42 10.51
N SER A 290 -23.28 14.05 10.46
CA SER A 290 -24.00 14.38 9.21
C SER A 290 -23.24 15.26 8.22
N ARG A 291 -22.12 15.89 8.66
CA ARG A 291 -21.21 16.64 7.80
C ARG A 291 -20.38 15.76 6.86
N VAL A 292 -20.24 14.46 7.17
CA VAL A 292 -19.46 13.51 6.37
C VAL A 292 -20.41 12.83 5.39
N ASN A 293 -20.10 12.89 4.10
CA ASN A 293 -20.80 12.09 3.11
C ASN A 293 -20.37 10.62 3.27
N VAL A 294 -21.33 9.73 3.54
CA VAL A 294 -21.09 8.30 3.76
C VAL A 294 -21.60 7.52 2.56
N GLU A 295 -20.69 6.81 1.90
CA GLU A 295 -21.00 5.90 0.80
C GLU A 295 -20.67 4.46 1.24
N ILE A 296 -21.67 3.57 1.15
CA ILE A 296 -21.50 2.14 1.42
C ILE A 296 -21.72 1.41 0.10
N ILE A 297 -20.70 0.67 -0.35
CA ILE A 297 -20.64 -0.02 -1.64
C ILE A 297 -20.58 -1.54 -1.41
#